data_AF-A0A3D5ZGD3-F1
#
_entry.id   AF-A0A3D5ZGD3-F1
#
_cell.length_a   1.000
_cell.length_b   1.000
_cell.length_c   1.000
_cell.angle_alpha   90.00
_cell.angle_beta   90.00
_cell.angle_gamma   90.00
#
_symmetry.space_group_name_H-M   'P 1'
#
loop_
_entity.id
_entity.type
_entity.pdbx_description
1 polymer ?
#
loop_
_entity_poly.entity_id
_entity_poly.type
_entity_poly.pdbx_seq_one_letter_code
_entity_poly.pdbx_strand_id
1 'polypeptide(L)'
;LPRIEIRRPDHYWGTNTVNAMQAGVYWGYISLIEGMVARIIKSHDEPMTVIATGGVVSLFDGATNCIDVYDPDLTINGLLEIYRNNCPEEGFVDV
;
A
#
# COMPACT_ATOMS: atom_id res chain seq x y z
N LEU A 1 9.52 13.23 -21.28
CA LEU A 1 8.20 13.57 -20.67
C LEU A 1 8.43 14.40 -19.41
N PRO A 2 7.54 15.33 -19.07
CA PRO A 2 7.71 16.17 -17.88
C PRO A 2 7.64 15.31 -16.61
N ARG A 3 8.35 15.75 -15.55
CA ARG A 3 8.23 15.13 -14.23
C ARG A 3 6.82 15.44 -13.69
N ILE A 4 6.07 14.41 -13.34
CA ILE A 4 4.74 14.54 -12.73
C ILE A 4 4.78 14.07 -11.29
N GLU A 5 4.17 14.84 -10.41
CA GLU A 5 3.91 14.41 -9.04
C GLU A 5 2.64 13.55 -9.00
N ILE A 6 2.68 12.46 -8.24
CA ILE A 6 1.53 11.59 -8.02
C ILE A 6 0.67 12.24 -6.94
N ARG A 7 -0.50 12.71 -7.35
CA ARG A 7 -1.53 13.25 -6.47
C ARG A 7 -2.89 12.84 -7.01
N ARG A 8 -3.90 12.82 -6.13
CA ARG A 8 -5.28 12.55 -6.54
C ARG A 8 -5.72 13.61 -7.57
N PRO A 9 -6.06 13.23 -8.81
CA PRO A 9 -6.59 14.16 -9.80
C PRO A 9 -8.08 14.42 -9.56
N ASP A 10 -8.55 15.59 -9.99
CA ASP A 10 -9.98 15.97 -9.89
C ASP A 10 -10.88 15.14 -10.80
N HIS A 11 -10.32 14.56 -11.86
CA HIS A 11 -11.03 13.80 -12.89
C HIS A 11 -10.32 12.50 -13.24
N TYR A 12 -11.09 11.57 -13.82
CA TYR A 12 -10.58 10.29 -14.31
C TYR A 12 -9.87 10.37 -15.66
N TRP A 13 -10.04 11.48 -16.39
CA TRP A 13 -9.41 11.73 -17.69
C TRP A 13 -8.66 13.06 -17.68
N GLY A 14 -7.63 13.17 -18.54
CA GLY A 14 -6.89 14.41 -18.75
C GLY A 14 -7.31 15.14 -20.01
N THR A 15 -7.34 16.47 -19.94
CA THR A 15 -7.57 17.37 -21.09
C THR A 15 -6.29 17.91 -21.71
N ASN A 16 -5.13 17.60 -21.11
CA ASN A 16 -3.80 17.88 -21.62
C ASN A 16 -2.85 16.76 -21.20
N THR A 17 -1.64 16.75 -21.75
CA THR A 17 -0.65 15.69 -21.53
C THR A 17 -0.34 15.47 -20.05
N VAL A 18 -0.15 16.54 -19.27
CA VAL A 18 0.20 16.44 -17.84
C VAL A 18 -0.94 15.81 -17.05
N ASN A 19 -2.16 16.32 -17.22
CA ASN A 19 -3.35 15.79 -16.54
C ASN A 19 -3.65 14.35 -16.97
N ALA A 20 -3.43 14.00 -18.24
CA ALA A 20 -3.67 12.66 -18.75
C ALA A 20 -2.70 11.64 -18.13
N MET A 21 -1.42 11.99 -18.01
CA MET A 21 -0.46 11.13 -17.31
C MET A 21 -0.77 11.03 -15.82
N GLN A 22 -1.14 12.12 -15.15
CA GLN A 22 -1.50 12.09 -13.72
C GLN A 22 -2.73 11.20 -13.47
N ALA A 23 -3.80 11.37 -14.24
CA ALA A 23 -5.00 10.55 -14.13
C ALA A 23 -4.72 9.07 -14.43
N GLY A 24 -3.97 8.79 -15.50
CA GLY A 24 -3.62 7.43 -15.88
C GLY A 24 -2.79 6.71 -14.83
N VAL A 25 -1.78 7.38 -14.25
CA VAL A 25 -0.96 6.78 -13.18
C VAL A 25 -1.78 6.57 -11.92
N TYR A 26 -2.50 7.59 -11.43
CA TYR A 26 -3.23 7.50 -10.16
C TYR A 26 -4.36 6.46 -10.22
N TRP A 27 -5.28 6.59 -11.17
CA TRP A 27 -6.44 5.68 -11.29
C TRP A 27 -6.07 4.32 -11.85
N GLY A 28 -5.03 4.25 -12.69
CA GLY A 28 -4.48 2.99 -13.17
C GLY A 28 -3.91 2.15 -12.03
N TYR A 29 -3.19 2.76 -11.09
CA TYR A 29 -2.69 2.05 -9.91
C TYR A 29 -3.81 1.58 -8.99
N ILE A 30 -4.84 2.40 -8.74
CA ILE A 30 -6.00 1.98 -7.94
C ILE A 30 -6.67 0.75 -8.59
N SER A 31 -6.92 0.83 -9.89
CA SER A 31 -7.54 -0.28 -10.64
C SER A 31 -6.67 -1.55 -10.63
N LEU A 32 -5.34 -1.39 -10.68
CA LEU A 32 -4.39 -2.50 -10.57
C LEU A 32 -4.48 -3.15 -9.19
N ILE A 33 -4.44 -2.35 -8.12
CA ILE A 33 -4.50 -2.84 -6.74
C ILE A 33 -5.82 -3.59 -6.51
N GLU A 34 -6.96 -2.94 -6.78
CA GLU A 34 -8.29 -3.53 -6.61
C GLU A 34 -8.45 -4.82 -7.41
N GLY A 35 -7.99 -4.79 -8.66
CA GLY A 35 -8.04 -5.94 -9.55
C GLY A 35 -7.18 -7.10 -9.07
N MET A 36 -5.98 -6.84 -8.57
CA MET A 36 -5.09 -7.88 -8.04
C MET A 36 -5.64 -8.46 -6.75
N VAL A 37 -6.02 -7.61 -5.79
CA VAL A 37 -6.59 -8.02 -4.50
C VAL A 37 -7.83 -8.90 -4.72
N ALA A 38 -8.77 -8.48 -5.56
CA ALA A 38 -9.97 -9.26 -5.84
C ALA A 38 -9.67 -10.64 -6.45
N ARG A 39 -8.68 -10.73 -7.34
CA ARG A 39 -8.27 -12.01 -7.96
C ARG A 39 -7.63 -12.96 -6.95
N ILE A 40 -6.79 -12.44 -6.07
CA ILE A 40 -6.11 -13.22 -5.02
C ILE A 40 -7.14 -13.70 -4.00
N ILE A 41 -8.06 -12.84 -3.56
CA ILE A 41 -9.15 -13.22 -2.64
C ILE A 41 -10.01 -14.32 -3.26
N LYS A 42 -10.41 -14.18 -4.52
CA LYS A 42 -11.23 -15.17 -5.20
C LYS A 42 -10.54 -16.53 -5.37
N SER A 43 -9.20 -16.60 -5.32
CA SER A 43 -8.47 -17.85 -5.48
C SER A 43 -8.28 -18.64 -4.17
N HIS A 44 -8.80 -18.14 -3.05
CA HIS A 44 -8.70 -18.79 -1.73
C HIS A 44 -10.10 -18.97 -1.12
N ASP A 45 -10.31 -20.06 -0.40
CA ASP A 45 -11.60 -20.39 0.23
C ASP A 45 -11.77 -19.75 1.63
N GLU A 46 -10.75 -19.05 2.12
CA GLU A 46 -10.73 -18.42 3.43
C GLU A 46 -10.76 -16.88 3.31
N PRO A 47 -11.41 -16.18 4.28
CA PRO A 47 -11.38 -14.73 4.31
C PRO A 47 -9.95 -14.23 4.53
N MET A 48 -9.54 -13.21 3.76
CA MET A 48 -8.21 -12.61 3.86
C MET A 48 -8.31 -11.14 4.26
N THR A 49 -7.43 -10.73 5.18
CA THR A 49 -7.22 -9.34 5.55
C THR A 49 -6.18 -8.72 4.62
N VAL A 50 -6.49 -7.56 4.03
CA VAL A 50 -5.61 -6.82 3.14
C VAL A 50 -4.90 -5.71 3.91
N ILE A 51 -3.60 -5.87 4.09
CA ILE A 51 -2.74 -4.91 4.81
C ILE A 51 -1.86 -4.17 3.80
N ALA A 52 -1.84 -2.85 3.87
CA ALA A 52 -0.97 -2.00 3.05
C ALA A 52 0.10 -1.30 3.90
N THR A 53 1.35 -1.28 3.42
CA THR A 53 2.50 -0.66 4.09
C THR A 53 3.40 0.09 3.11
N GLY A 54 4.30 0.93 3.62
CA GLY A 54 5.25 1.72 2.84
C GLY A 54 4.77 3.14 2.54
N GLY A 55 5.71 4.07 2.32
CA GLY A 55 5.42 5.51 2.32
C GLY A 55 4.44 5.99 1.25
N VAL A 56 4.38 5.32 0.10
CA VAL A 56 3.54 5.70 -1.04
C VAL A 56 2.07 5.32 -0.84
N VAL A 57 1.78 4.40 0.08
CA VAL A 57 0.41 3.94 0.36
C VAL A 57 -0.49 5.08 0.83
N SER A 58 0.07 6.04 1.57
CA SER A 58 -0.63 7.26 2.01
C SER A 58 -1.25 8.07 0.86
N LEU A 59 -0.73 7.98 -0.36
CA LEU A 59 -1.29 8.67 -1.53
C LEU A 59 -2.63 8.09 -1.98
N PHE A 60 -2.91 6.85 -1.60
CA PHE A 60 -4.12 6.11 -1.96
C PHE A 60 -5.06 5.92 -0.78
N ASP A 61 -4.77 6.55 0.36
CA ASP A 61 -5.66 6.52 1.53
C ASP A 61 -7.02 7.14 1.18
N GLY A 62 -8.10 6.43 1.56
CA GLY A 62 -9.47 6.76 1.18
C GLY A 62 -9.78 6.74 -0.32
N ALA A 63 -8.87 6.23 -1.17
CA ALA A 63 -9.07 6.12 -2.61
C ALA A 63 -9.65 4.78 -3.04
N THR A 64 -9.55 3.76 -2.18
CA THR A 64 -10.13 2.42 -2.37
C THR A 64 -10.58 1.84 -1.04
N ASN A 65 -11.55 0.92 -1.10
CA ASN A 65 -12.04 0.17 0.06
C ASN A 65 -11.49 -1.27 0.08
N CYS A 66 -10.57 -1.63 -0.82
CA CYS A 66 -10.01 -2.98 -0.86
C CYS A 66 -8.87 -3.21 0.15
N ILE A 67 -8.49 -2.19 0.92
CA ILE A 67 -7.46 -2.25 1.95
C ILE A 67 -8.16 -2.14 3.31
N ASP A 68 -7.93 -3.12 4.18
CA ASP A 68 -8.54 -3.18 5.51
C ASP A 68 -7.71 -2.42 6.55
N VAL A 69 -6.38 -2.52 6.45
CA VAL A 69 -5.45 -1.95 7.43
C VAL A 69 -4.29 -1.25 6.73
N TYR A 70 -3.99 -0.05 7.19
CA TYR A 70 -2.80 0.71 6.81
C TYR A 70 -1.79 0.64 7.97
N ASP A 71 -0.67 -0.05 7.77
CA ASP A 71 0.37 -0.24 8.80
C ASP A 71 1.73 0.23 8.26
N PRO A 72 2.20 1.44 8.63
CA PRO A 72 3.51 1.94 8.19
C PRO A 72 4.68 1.21 8.84
N ASP A 73 4.47 0.57 9.99
CA ASP A 73 5.52 -0.05 10.81
C ASP A 73 5.60 -1.57 10.61
N LEU A 74 4.78 -2.14 9.72
CA LEU A 74 4.68 -3.58 9.45
C LEU A 74 6.06 -4.27 9.33
N THR A 75 6.98 -3.66 8.58
CA THR A 75 8.34 -4.20 8.41
C THR A 75 9.14 -4.18 9.71
N ILE A 76 9.08 -3.08 10.46
CA ILE A 76 9.85 -2.90 11.70
C ILE A 76 9.31 -3.82 12.79
N ASN A 77 7.99 -3.94 12.90
CA ASN A 77 7.33 -4.89 13.79
C ASN A 77 7.74 -6.32 13.45
N GLY A 78 7.76 -6.68 12.17
CA GLY A 78 8.24 -8.00 11.73
C GLY A 78 9.69 -8.27 12.12
N LEU A 79 10.58 -7.29 11.98
CA LEU A 79 11.98 -7.42 12.41
C LEU A 79 12.12 -7.59 13.92
N LEU A 80 11.32 -6.85 14.71
CA LEU A 80 11.29 -6.97 16.16
C LEU A 80 10.84 -8.37 16.60
N GLU A 81 9.81 -8.92 15.96
CA GLU A 81 9.33 -10.28 16.24
C GLU A 81 10.36 -11.34 15.87
N ILE A 82 11.02 -11.21 14.72
CA ILE A 82 12.13 -12.11 14.34
C ILE A 82 13.23 -12.04 15.39
N TYR A 83 13.62 -10.85 15.84
CA TYR A 83 14.63 -10.69 16.87
C TYR A 83 14.24 -11.35 18.19
N ARG A 84 13.02 -11.11 18.69
CA ARG A 84 12.48 -11.74 19.92
C ARG A 84 12.49 -13.26 19.85
N ASN A 85 12.16 -13.83 18.69
CA ASN A 85 12.15 -15.28 18.50
C ASN A 85 13.53 -15.92 18.46
N ASN A 86 14.59 -15.14 18.25
CA ASN A 86 15.96 -15.65 18.08
C ASN A 86 16.94 -15.22 19.19
N CYS A 87 16.56 -14.27 20.05
CA CYS A 87 17.38 -13.84 21.19
C CYS A 87 16.81 -14.37 22.52
N PRO A 88 17.60 -15.12 23.32
CA PRO A 88 17.23 -15.50 24.68
C PRO A 88 17.01 -14.27 25.58
N GLU A 89 16.10 -14.37 26.56
CA GLU A 89 15.66 -13.26 27.45
C GLU A 89 16.78 -12.60 28.31
N GLU A 90 18.03 -13.09 28.28
CA GLU A 90 19.12 -12.60 29.17
C GLU A 90 19.92 -11.39 28.64
N GLY A 91 19.51 -10.76 27.54
CA GLY A 91 20.35 -9.81 26.80
C GLY A 91 20.05 -8.31 26.89
N PHE A 92 18.99 -7.87 27.58
CA PHE A 92 18.65 -6.45 27.67
C PHE A 92 19.08 -5.82 29.00
N VAL A 93 20.17 -5.07 28.95
CA VAL A 93 20.39 -3.97 29.89
C VAL A 93 19.74 -2.75 29.24
N ASP A 94 18.73 -2.19 29.89
CA ASP A 94 18.07 -0.94 29.48
C ASP A 94 19.14 0.15 29.24
N VAL A 95 19.10 0.77 28.06
CA VAL A 95 19.93 1.92 27.68
C VAL A 95 19.10 3.19 27.73
#